data_AF-A0A318K4A9-F1
#
_entry.id   AF-A0A318K4A9-F1
#
_cell.length_a   1.000
_cell.length_b   1.000
_cell.length_c   1.000
_cell.angle_alpha   90.00
_cell.angle_beta   90.00
_cell.angle_gamma   90.00
#
_symmetry.space_group_name_H-M   'P 1'
#
loop_
_entity.id
_entity.type
_entity.pdbx_description
1 polymer ?
#
loop_
_entity_poly.entity_id
_entity_poly.type
_entity_poly.pdbx_seq_one_letter_code
_entity_poly.pdbx_strand_id
1 'polypeptide(L)'
;MEHEHEEAMRAEFSQYVELWRATDPPEVSQADYNEAHDAIDFIDHLWQTGPHAKHWDYLKDAHQDWTARPQTMTRFLDGIAEDRAAGYFVGVTDIEYRSQCQARDLTAAERARRPERPPQQRGR
;
A
#
# COMPACT_ATOMS: atom_id res chain seq x y z
N MET A 1 1.95 -12.00 -15.29
CA MET A 1 1.34 -12.64 -14.11
C MET A 1 -0.09 -13.01 -14.48
N GLU A 2 -0.52 -14.21 -14.09
CA GLU A 2 -1.90 -14.67 -14.24
C GLU A 2 -2.81 -13.91 -13.27
N HIS A 3 -4.08 -13.74 -13.65
CA HIS A 3 -5.03 -12.94 -12.87
C HIS A 3 -5.19 -13.45 -11.43
N GLU A 4 -5.27 -14.76 -11.23
CA GLU A 4 -5.42 -15.36 -9.89
C GLU A 4 -4.23 -15.06 -8.97
N HIS A 5 -3.01 -15.09 -9.51
CA HIS A 5 -1.80 -14.73 -8.76
C HIS A 5 -1.79 -13.25 -8.41
N GLU A 6 -2.28 -12.39 -9.30
CA GLU A 6 -2.41 -10.95 -9.03
C GLU A 6 -3.42 -10.69 -7.91
N GLU A 7 -4.59 -11.32 -7.97
CA GLU A 7 -5.62 -11.16 -6.95
C GLU A 7 -5.14 -11.64 -5.58
N ALA A 8 -4.47 -12.80 -5.52
CA ALA A 8 -3.86 -13.31 -4.30
C ALA A 8 -2.81 -12.34 -3.74
N MET A 9 -1.89 -11.88 -4.59
CA MET A 9 -0.86 -10.90 -4.22
C MET A 9 -1.48 -9.63 -3.65
N ARG A 10 -2.50 -9.09 -4.31
CA ARG A 10 -3.17 -7.85 -3.88
C ARG A 10 -3.94 -8.05 -2.58
N ALA A 11 -4.59 -9.19 -2.38
CA ALA A 11 -5.29 -9.50 -1.13
C ALA A 11 -4.29 -9.61 0.04
N GLU A 12 -3.19 -10.32 -0.15
CA GLU A 12 -2.14 -10.46 0.87
C GLU A 12 -1.41 -9.14 1.12
N PHE A 13 -1.27 -8.27 0.12
CA PHE A 13 -0.75 -6.91 0.33
C PHE A 13 -1.65 -6.08 1.25
N SER A 14 -2.97 -6.19 1.09
CA SER A 14 -3.90 -5.53 2.01
C SER A 14 -3.76 -6.06 3.45
N GLN A 15 -3.54 -7.36 3.62
CA GLN A 15 -3.26 -7.94 4.94
C GLN A 15 -1.92 -7.45 5.50
N TYR A 16 -0.86 -7.44 4.70
CA TYR A 16 0.46 -6.93 5.04
C TYR A 16 0.39 -5.49 5.57
N VAL A 17 -0.36 -4.62 4.90
CA VAL A 17 -0.57 -3.22 5.33
C VAL A 17 -1.35 -3.14 6.64
N GLU A 18 -2.40 -3.94 6.83
CA GLU A 18 -3.16 -3.95 8.08
C GLU A 18 -2.34 -4.49 9.27
N LEU A 19 -1.44 -5.45 9.04
CA LEU A 19 -0.52 -5.94 10.08
C LEU A 19 0.47 -4.85 10.51
N TRP A 20 1.10 -4.13 9.57
CA TRP A 20 1.96 -2.98 9.88
C TRP A 20 1.23 -1.88 10.63
N ARG A 21 -0.09 -1.77 10.44
CA ARG A 21 -0.91 -0.79 11.16
C ARG A 21 -1.24 -1.21 12.56
N ALA A 22 -1.50 -2.50 12.78
CA ALA A 22 -1.77 -3.04 14.10
C ALA A 22 -0.59 -2.82 15.06
N THR A 23 0.62 -2.62 14.53
CA THR A 23 1.83 -2.33 15.31
C THR A 23 2.13 -0.83 15.51
N ASP A 24 1.39 0.10 14.88
CA ASP A 24 1.56 1.57 15.01
C ASP A 24 1.14 2.13 16.40
N PRO A 25 0.08 1.62 17.08
CA PRO A 25 -0.33 2.12 18.39
C PRO A 25 0.72 1.88 19.50
N PRO A 26 0.96 2.84 20.39
CA PRO A 26 1.95 2.70 21.46
C PRO A 26 1.58 1.67 22.54
N GLU A 27 0.31 1.26 22.62
CA GLU A 27 -0.20 0.29 23.59
C GLU A 27 -0.12 -1.18 23.12
N VAL A 28 0.41 -1.46 21.92
CA VAL A 28 0.56 -2.84 21.43
C VAL A 28 1.47 -3.65 22.36
N SER A 29 1.04 -4.86 22.73
CA SER A 29 1.88 -5.72 23.57
C SER A 29 3.10 -6.22 22.77
N GLN A 30 4.20 -6.52 23.45
CA GLN A 30 5.38 -7.08 22.78
C GLN A 30 5.08 -8.41 22.09
N ALA A 31 4.17 -9.21 22.63
CA ALA A 31 3.76 -10.48 22.04
C ALA A 31 2.99 -10.25 20.73
N ASP A 32 1.99 -9.36 20.74
CA ASP A 32 1.21 -9.03 19.54
C ASP A 32 2.10 -8.35 18.47
N TYR A 33 3.05 -7.51 18.89
CA TYR A 33 4.03 -6.89 18.00
C TYR A 33 4.87 -7.96 17.30
N ASN A 34 5.41 -8.92 18.05
CA ASN A 34 6.23 -9.99 17.47
C ASN A 34 5.41 -10.88 16.54
N GLU A 35 4.20 -11.27 16.92
CA GLU A 35 3.32 -12.09 16.08
C GLU A 35 2.98 -11.38 14.75
N ALA A 36 2.65 -10.09 14.81
CA ALA A 36 2.40 -9.30 13.61
C ALA A 36 3.65 -9.20 12.73
N HIS A 37 4.83 -8.99 13.31
CA HIS A 37 6.09 -8.94 12.58
C HIS A 37 6.47 -10.27 11.92
N ASP A 38 6.29 -11.39 12.61
CA ASP A 38 6.52 -12.72 12.03
C ASP A 38 5.61 -12.96 10.82
N ALA A 39 4.34 -12.54 10.91
CA ALA A 39 3.39 -12.63 9.79
C ALA A 39 3.75 -11.70 8.62
N ILE A 40 4.18 -10.47 8.92
CA ILE A 40 4.67 -9.50 7.92
C ILE A 40 5.86 -10.08 7.16
N ASP A 41 6.86 -10.57 7.88
CA ASP A 41 8.09 -11.12 7.29
C ASP A 41 7.79 -12.36 6.46
N PHE A 42 6.87 -13.21 6.91
CA PHE A 42 6.43 -14.38 6.14
C PHE A 42 5.80 -13.99 4.80
N ILE A 43 4.82 -13.06 4.80
CA ILE A 43 4.15 -12.61 3.57
C ILE A 43 5.16 -11.94 2.63
N ASP A 44 6.00 -11.04 3.15
CA ASP A 44 6.99 -10.32 2.34
C ASP A 44 7.99 -11.29 1.70
N HIS A 45 8.48 -12.27 2.47
CA HIS A 45 9.41 -13.27 1.99
C HIS A 45 8.79 -14.18 0.91
N LEU A 46 7.54 -14.59 1.09
CA LEU A 46 6.81 -15.44 0.14
C LEU A 46 6.78 -14.81 -1.25
N TRP A 47 6.42 -13.53 -1.34
CA TRP A 47 6.33 -12.84 -2.62
C TRP A 47 7.68 -12.41 -3.19
N GLN A 48 8.62 -11.98 -2.33
CA GLN A 48 9.97 -11.55 -2.78
C GLN A 48 10.82 -12.68 -3.33
N THR A 49 10.63 -13.91 -2.84
CA THR A 49 11.37 -15.08 -3.35
C THR A 49 10.68 -15.80 -4.50
N GLY A 50 9.41 -15.46 -4.76
CA GLY A 50 8.59 -16.04 -5.82
C GLY A 50 8.83 -15.45 -7.21
N PRO A 51 8.19 -16.03 -8.25
CA PRO A 51 8.31 -15.57 -9.65
C PRO A 51 7.71 -14.19 -9.90
N HIS A 52 7.05 -13.60 -8.90
CA HIS A 52 6.28 -12.37 -8.98
C HIS A 52 6.85 -11.24 -8.12
N ALA A 53 8.05 -11.43 -7.56
CA ALA A 53 8.75 -10.47 -6.70
C ALA A 53 8.70 -9.03 -7.22
N LYS A 54 8.96 -8.82 -8.52
CA LYS A 54 8.94 -7.48 -9.13
C LYS A 54 7.58 -6.77 -9.02
N HIS A 55 6.48 -7.51 -9.10
CA HIS A 55 5.14 -6.94 -8.99
C HIS A 55 4.79 -6.62 -7.53
N TRP A 56 5.26 -7.45 -6.61
CA TRP A 56 5.16 -7.20 -5.18
C TRP A 56 5.95 -5.96 -4.75
N ASP A 57 7.22 -5.87 -5.17
CA ASP A 57 8.10 -4.73 -4.92
C ASP A 57 7.50 -3.45 -5.50
N TYR A 58 6.97 -3.50 -6.73
CA TYR A 58 6.27 -2.36 -7.31
C TYR A 58 5.09 -1.89 -6.45
N LEU A 59 4.28 -2.81 -5.93
CA LEU A 59 3.13 -2.46 -5.10
C LEU A 59 3.56 -1.87 -3.74
N LYS A 60 4.65 -2.39 -3.14
CA LYS A 60 5.28 -1.80 -1.96
C LYS A 60 5.73 -0.36 -2.22
N ASP A 61 6.48 -0.16 -3.30
CA ASP A 61 7.00 1.16 -3.69
C ASP A 61 5.85 2.14 -3.96
N ALA A 62 4.81 1.70 -4.69
CA ALA A 62 3.63 2.50 -4.93
C ALA A 62 2.94 2.92 -3.63
N HIS A 63 2.72 1.99 -2.69
CA HIS A 63 2.13 2.31 -1.38
C HIS A 63 2.99 3.28 -0.56
N GLN A 64 4.31 3.10 -0.58
CA GLN A 64 5.24 4.03 0.07
C GLN A 64 5.17 5.43 -0.55
N ASP A 65 5.13 5.54 -1.88
CA ASP A 65 5.01 6.81 -2.59
C ASP A 65 3.66 7.50 -2.32
N TRP A 66 2.56 6.76 -2.28
CA TRP A 66 1.24 7.31 -1.92
C TRP A 66 1.21 7.82 -0.49
N THR A 67 1.85 7.10 0.43
CA THR A 67 1.99 7.49 1.83
C THR A 67 2.79 8.78 1.97
N ALA A 68 3.94 8.87 1.29
CA ALA A 68 4.88 9.98 1.41
C ALA A 68 4.49 11.22 0.58
N ARG A 69 3.93 11.04 -0.62
CA ARG A 69 3.74 12.10 -1.62
C ARG A 69 2.37 12.01 -2.33
N PRO A 70 1.25 12.03 -1.58
CA PRO A 70 -0.06 11.76 -2.15
C PRO A 70 -0.47 12.72 -3.26
N GLN A 71 -0.16 14.02 -3.13
CA GLN A 71 -0.54 15.02 -4.13
C GLN A 71 0.19 14.80 -5.46
N THR A 72 1.46 14.38 -5.40
CA THR A 72 2.24 14.02 -6.59
C THR A 72 1.67 12.76 -7.23
N MET A 73 1.37 11.75 -6.41
CA MET A 73 0.84 10.48 -6.90
C MET A 73 -0.58 10.61 -7.47
N THR A 74 -1.41 11.50 -6.92
CA THR A 74 -2.71 11.87 -7.51
C THR A 74 -2.53 12.39 -8.91
N ARG A 75 -1.69 13.40 -9.12
CA ARG A 75 -1.45 13.96 -10.47
C ARG A 75 -0.88 12.92 -11.44
N PHE A 76 0.02 12.07 -10.96
CA PHE A 76 0.60 10.98 -11.76
C PHE A 76 -0.49 10.00 -12.23
N LEU A 77 -1.34 9.54 -11.31
CA LEU A 77 -2.39 8.57 -11.64
C LEU A 77 -3.49 9.20 -12.51
N ASP A 78 -3.84 10.47 -12.29
CA ASP A 78 -4.78 11.22 -13.11
C ASP A 78 -4.27 11.33 -14.56
N GLY A 79 -2.99 11.66 -14.75
CA GLY A 79 -2.37 11.71 -16.08
C GLY A 79 -2.42 10.36 -16.81
N ILE A 80 -2.15 9.26 -16.12
CA ILE A 80 -2.28 7.90 -16.70
C ILE A 80 -3.73 7.61 -17.08
N ALA A 81 -4.70 8.02 -16.25
CA ALA A 81 -6.11 7.81 -16.53
C ALA A 81 -6.58 8.60 -17.77
N GLU A 82 -6.12 9.84 -17.91
CA GLU A 82 -6.37 10.69 -19.09
C GLU A 82 -5.77 10.08 -20.37
N ASP A 83 -4.51 9.65 -20.33
CA ASP A 83 -3.85 9.00 -21.45
C ASP A 83 -4.61 7.73 -21.88
N ARG A 84 -5.00 6.88 -20.93
CA ARG A 84 -5.79 5.67 -21.19
C ARG A 84 -7.15 5.98 -21.78
N ALA A 85 -7.83 7.02 -21.32
CA ALA A 85 -9.12 7.45 -21.88
C ALA A 85 -8.98 7.95 -23.33
N ALA A 86 -7.84 8.52 -23.68
CA ALA A 86 -7.49 8.92 -25.05
C ALA A 86 -6.98 7.75 -25.91
N GLY A 87 -6.87 6.54 -25.37
CA GLY A 87 -6.40 5.33 -26.06
C GLY A 87 -4.89 5.12 -26.02
N TYR A 88 -4.16 5.89 -25.21
CA TYR A 88 -2.72 5.73 -24.99
C TYR A 88 -2.46 4.89 -23.73
N PHE A 89 -1.79 3.75 -23.90
CA PHE A 89 -1.44 2.83 -22.81
C PHE A 89 0.06 2.89 -22.54
N VAL A 90 0.54 4.07 -22.15
CA VAL A 90 1.97 4.36 -21.95
C VAL A 90 2.25 4.57 -20.46
N GLY A 91 3.49 4.28 -20.03
CA GLY A 91 3.99 4.63 -18.70
C GLY A 91 3.82 3.55 -17.63
N VAL A 92 2.74 2.77 -17.65
CA VAL A 92 2.53 1.63 -16.74
C VAL A 92 1.78 0.49 -17.41
N THR A 93 2.12 -0.74 -17.05
CA THR A 93 1.33 -1.93 -17.39
C THR A 93 -0.02 -1.93 -16.68
N ASP A 94 -0.94 -2.81 -17.09
CA ASP A 94 -2.25 -2.93 -16.44
C ASP A 94 -2.16 -3.41 -14.98
N ILE A 95 -1.20 -4.28 -14.68
CA ILE A 95 -0.94 -4.74 -13.31
C ILE A 95 -0.46 -3.58 -12.45
N GLU A 96 0.54 -2.84 -12.93
CA GLU A 96 1.08 -1.66 -12.25
C GLU A 96 0.02 -0.58 -12.03
N TYR A 97 -0.85 -0.34 -13.01
CA TYR A 97 -1.98 0.56 -12.87
C TYR A 97 -2.94 0.13 -11.74
N ARG A 98 -3.30 -1.16 -11.69
CA ARG A 98 -4.14 -1.69 -10.60
C ARG A 98 -3.43 -1.63 -9.24
N SER A 99 -2.11 -1.84 -9.20
CA SER A 99 -1.31 -1.64 -7.98
C SER A 99 -1.34 -0.17 -7.53
N GLN A 100 -1.23 0.80 -8.44
CA GLN A 100 -1.36 2.22 -8.11
C GLN A 100 -2.75 2.57 -7.56
N CYS A 101 -3.81 2.05 -8.16
CA CYS A 101 -5.17 2.23 -7.64
C CYS A 101 -5.31 1.65 -6.23
N GLN A 102 -4.80 0.44 -5.99
CA GLN A 102 -4.86 -0.18 -4.67
C GLN A 102 -4.06 0.61 -3.63
N ALA A 103 -2.84 1.02 -3.96
CA ALA A 103 -2.00 1.82 -3.08
C ALA A 103 -2.70 3.12 -2.66
N ARG A 104 -3.31 3.83 -3.62
CA ARG A 104 -4.14 5.01 -3.34
C ARG A 104 -5.27 4.68 -2.37
N ASP A 105 -6.04 3.64 -2.65
CA ASP A 105 -7.26 3.32 -1.91
C ASP A 105 -6.95 2.88 -0.48
N LEU A 106 -5.89 2.08 -0.30
CA LEU A 106 -5.34 1.79 1.01
C LEU A 106 -4.98 3.11 1.69
N THR A 107 -4.01 3.87 1.20
CA THR A 107 -3.55 5.12 1.83
C THR A 107 -4.67 6.13 2.13
N ALA A 108 -5.73 6.18 1.33
CA ALA A 108 -6.91 6.99 1.63
C ALA A 108 -7.67 6.46 2.86
N ALA A 109 -7.97 5.17 2.91
CA ALA A 109 -8.60 4.51 4.07
C ALA A 109 -7.75 4.66 5.34
N GLU A 110 -6.44 4.54 5.18
CA GLU A 110 -5.45 4.73 6.24
C GLU A 110 -5.54 6.11 6.90
N ARG A 111 -5.66 7.16 6.09
CA ARG A 111 -5.78 8.55 6.55
C ARG A 111 -7.14 8.85 7.14
N ALA A 112 -8.21 8.32 6.54
CA ALA A 112 -9.57 8.52 7.05
C ALA A 112 -9.75 7.95 8.47
N ARG A 113 -9.01 6.89 8.81
CA ARG A 113 -9.03 6.27 10.16
C ARG A 113 -8.16 6.97 11.20
N ARG A 114 -7.19 7.80 10.79
CA ARG A 114 -6.38 8.59 11.75
C ARG A 114 -7.26 9.74 12.27
N PRO A 115 -7.69 9.76 13.54
CA PRO A 115 -8.43 10.89 14.06
C PRO A 115 -7.54 12.14 14.01
N GLU A 116 -8.13 13.29 13.70
CA GLU A 116 -7.48 14.57 13.95
C GLU A 116 -7.07 14.61 15.43
N ARG A 117 -5.77 14.42 15.72
CA ARG A 117 -5.25 14.67 17.06
C ARG A 117 -5.61 16.14 17.36
N PRO A 118 -6.44 16.42 18.38
CA PRO A 118 -6.71 17.81 18.73
C PRO A 118 -5.36 18.46 19.07
N PRO A 119 -5.13 19.73 18.67
CA PRO A 119 -3.88 20.41 18.95
C PRO A 119 -3.64 20.32 20.47
N GLN A 120 -2.53 19.71 20.88
CA GLN A 120 -2.10 19.72 22.27
C GLN A 120 -2.15 21.17 22.73
N GLN A 121 -3.10 21.49 23.62
CA GLN A 121 -3.13 22.78 24.27
C GLN A 121 -1.79 22.91 24.99
N ARG A 122 -0.91 23.77 24.47
CA ARG A 122 0.26 24.24 25.20
C ARG A 122 -0.26 24.89 26.48
N GLY A 123 -0.17 24.15 27.58
CA GLY A 123 -0.42 24.65 28.93
C GLY A 123 0.43 25.90 29.16
N ARG A 124 -0.22 26.92 29.69
CA ARG A 124 0.38 28.17 30.15
C ARG A 124 1.33 27.95 31.32
#